data_AF-A0A924UHR1-F1
#
_entry.id   AF-A0A924UHR1-F1
#
_cell.length_a   1.000
_cell.length_b   1.000
_cell.length_c   1.000
_cell.angle_alpha   90.00
_cell.angle_beta   90.00
_cell.angle_gamma   90.00
#
_symmetry.space_group_name_H-M   'P 1'
#
loop_
_entity.id
_entity.type
_entity.pdbx_description
1 polymer ?
#
loop_
_entity_poly.entity_id
_entity_poly.type
_entity_poly.pdbx_seq_one_letter_code
_entity_poly.pdbx_strand_id
1 'polypeptide(L)'
;MNDFSILPILLTGLLVAVLHAAIPTHWLPFVMASRTQKWTWRKTQSILLIAGMGHVIMTTLLGALLFVLGMGVYHNIEKYFTLVASVSIASYGFYQIYQYKVGHRHTHCEHGHNEHHHLEELKETSKDGWAILSLLSLLTFSPCESFLPIYLTSVGYGWRGFVMLSAVLAVGTLVTMLSFAWVSAKTIEKYKLDWLEEHEKLIIGVGLVLLAIVVYFLERQHSI
;
A
#
# COMPACT_ATOMS: atom_id res chain seq x y z
N MET A 1 36.57 9.91 1.38
CA MET A 1 35.28 10.58 1.11
C MET A 1 34.52 9.65 0.19
N ASN A 2 33.69 8.76 0.75
CA ASN A 2 32.89 7.88 -0.09
C ASN A 2 31.65 8.66 -0.49
N ASP A 3 31.56 8.98 -1.78
CA ASP A 3 30.33 9.48 -2.39
C ASP A 3 29.28 8.37 -2.30
N PHE A 4 28.59 8.27 -1.16
CA PHE A 4 27.35 7.50 -1.05
C PHE A 4 26.34 8.21 -1.95
N SER A 5 26.31 7.83 -3.23
CA SER A 5 25.33 8.31 -4.17
C SER A 5 23.96 7.88 -3.65
N ILE A 6 23.09 8.82 -3.30
CA ILE A 6 21.72 8.57 -2.84
C ILE A 6 20.81 8.01 -3.97
N LEU A 7 21.25 8.16 -5.21
CA LEU A 7 20.50 7.82 -6.43
C LEU A 7 20.00 6.36 -6.48
N PRO A 8 20.79 5.31 -6.16
CA PRO A 8 20.34 3.93 -6.23
C PRO A 8 19.17 3.63 -5.29
N ILE A 9 19.19 4.19 -4.07
CA ILE A 9 18.12 4.01 -3.09
C ILE A 9 16.86 4.76 -3.52
N LEU A 10 17.00 5.96 -4.11
CA LEU A 10 15.85 6.68 -4.68
C LEU A 10 15.23 5.95 -5.86
N LEU A 11 16.05 5.35 -6.75
CA LEU A 11 15.55 4.54 -7.86
C LEU A 11 14.86 3.26 -7.37
N THR A 12 15.43 2.61 -6.35
CA THR A 12 14.84 1.43 -5.70
C THR A 12 13.50 1.79 -5.06
N GLY A 13 13.45 2.88 -4.29
CA GLY A 13 12.23 3.41 -3.71
C GLY A 13 11.19 3.73 -4.77
N LEU A 14 11.57 4.44 -5.85
CA LEU A 14 10.66 4.78 -6.94
C LEU A 14 10.09 3.53 -7.60
N LEU A 15 10.93 2.54 -7.90
CA LEU A 15 10.51 1.31 -8.54
C LEU A 15 9.52 0.54 -7.66
N VAL A 16 9.82 0.38 -6.36
CA VAL A 16 8.93 -0.29 -5.42
C VAL A 16 7.61 0.47 -5.26
N ALA A 17 7.65 1.80 -5.13
CA ALA A 17 6.46 2.63 -5.02
C ALA A 17 5.54 2.50 -6.25
N VAL A 18 6.13 2.54 -7.46
CA VAL A 18 5.38 2.39 -8.71
C VAL A 18 4.82 0.98 -8.85
N LEU A 19 5.63 -0.07 -8.66
CA LEU A 19 5.18 -1.45 -8.82
C LEU A 19 4.09 -1.82 -7.81
N HIS A 20 4.25 -1.41 -6.54
CA HIS A 20 3.24 -1.64 -5.51
C HIS A 20 1.93 -0.89 -5.81
N ALA A 21 2.03 0.39 -6.19
CA ALA A 21 0.85 1.21 -6.50
C ALA A 21 0.15 0.79 -7.80
N ALA A 22 0.84 0.11 -8.71
CA ALA A 22 0.24 -0.43 -9.93
C ALA A 22 -0.71 -1.60 -9.65
N ILE A 23 -0.59 -2.26 -8.49
CA ILE A 23 -1.45 -3.38 -8.11
C ILE A 23 -2.90 -2.89 -8.05
N PRO A 24 -3.85 -3.58 -8.73
CA PRO A 24 -5.24 -3.13 -8.83
C PRO A 24 -5.96 -2.85 -7.51
N THR A 25 -5.49 -3.43 -6.40
CA THR A 25 -6.08 -3.28 -5.06
C THR A 25 -6.21 -1.82 -4.59
N HIS A 26 -5.33 -0.93 -5.06
CA HIS A 26 -5.29 0.45 -4.58
C HIS A 26 -6.18 1.43 -5.36
N TRP A 27 -6.43 1.15 -6.64
CA TRP A 27 -7.12 2.08 -7.54
C TRP A 27 -8.38 1.49 -8.18
N LEU A 28 -8.47 0.17 -8.33
CA LEU A 28 -9.62 -0.50 -8.96
C LEU A 28 -10.92 -0.35 -8.14
N PRO A 29 -10.93 -0.47 -6.80
CA PRO A 29 -12.16 -0.27 -6.02
C PRO A 29 -12.80 1.10 -6.23
N PHE A 30 -12.00 2.16 -6.43
CA PHE A 30 -12.49 3.51 -6.72
C PHE A 30 -13.13 3.60 -8.10
N VAL A 31 -12.53 2.94 -9.11
CA VAL A 31 -13.10 2.85 -10.46
C VAL A 31 -14.44 2.10 -10.42
N MET A 32 -14.51 0.99 -9.71
CA MET A 32 -15.73 0.18 -9.59
C MET A 32 -16.83 0.91 -8.82
N ALA A 33 -16.50 1.54 -7.68
CA ALA A 33 -17.43 2.37 -6.91
C ALA A 33 -17.97 3.56 -7.72
N SER A 34 -17.13 4.16 -8.58
CA SER A 34 -17.57 5.26 -9.43
C SER A 34 -18.63 4.83 -10.46
N ARG A 35 -18.57 3.58 -10.94
CA ARG A 35 -19.59 3.04 -11.86
C ARG A 35 -20.90 2.77 -11.14
N THR A 36 -20.85 2.13 -9.96
CA THR A 36 -22.05 1.80 -9.18
C THR A 36 -22.77 3.05 -8.68
N GLN A 37 -22.00 4.05 -8.22
CA GLN A 37 -22.52 5.32 -7.71
C GLN A 37 -22.66 6.42 -8.78
N LYS A 38 -22.36 6.10 -10.05
CA LYS A 38 -22.41 7.04 -11.20
C LYS A 38 -21.65 8.35 -10.96
N TRP A 39 -20.49 8.28 -10.32
CA TRP A 39 -19.66 9.45 -10.06
C TRP A 39 -19.00 9.97 -11.34
N THR A 40 -18.82 11.28 -11.43
CA THR A 40 -18.03 11.89 -12.51
C THR A 40 -16.55 11.53 -12.34
N TRP A 41 -15.83 11.46 -13.46
CA TRP A 41 -14.39 11.16 -13.45
C TRP A 41 -13.59 12.08 -12.49
N ARG A 42 -13.92 13.37 -12.48
CA ARG A 42 -13.30 14.35 -11.59
C ARG A 42 -13.54 13.99 -10.11
N LYS A 43 -14.76 13.59 -9.75
CA LYS A 43 -15.09 13.18 -8.39
C LYS A 43 -14.29 11.94 -7.97
N THR A 44 -14.21 10.93 -8.83
CA THR A 44 -13.43 9.70 -8.57
C THR A 44 -11.95 10.01 -8.34
N GLN A 45 -11.34 10.82 -9.20
CA GLN A 45 -9.94 11.22 -9.06
C GLN A 45 -9.68 12.04 -7.80
N SER A 46 -10.57 12.97 -7.46
CA SER A 46 -10.44 13.74 -6.22
C SER A 46 -10.50 12.85 -4.98
N ILE A 47 -11.44 11.88 -4.95
CA ILE A 47 -11.56 10.95 -3.83
C ILE A 47 -10.32 10.05 -3.74
N LEU A 48 -9.87 9.50 -4.87
CA LEU A 48 -8.65 8.69 -4.93
C LEU A 48 -7.41 9.49 -4.53
N LEU A 49 -7.29 10.76 -4.95
CA LEU A 49 -6.17 11.61 -4.58
C LEU A 49 -6.15 11.88 -3.07
N ILE A 50 -7.30 12.19 -2.46
CA ILE A 50 -7.41 12.40 -1.00
C ILE A 50 -7.01 11.13 -0.25
N ALA A 51 -7.52 9.98 -0.69
CA ALA A 51 -7.19 8.69 -0.07
C ALA A 51 -5.73 8.28 -0.28
N GLY A 52 -5.18 8.51 -1.47
CA GLY A 52 -3.77 8.30 -1.78
C GLY A 52 -2.84 9.21 -0.96
N MET A 53 -3.23 10.47 -0.73
CA MET A 53 -2.49 11.35 0.17
C MET A 53 -2.51 10.82 1.60
N GLY A 54 -3.67 10.35 2.09
CA GLY A 54 -3.78 9.68 3.39
C GLY A 54 -2.84 8.49 3.50
N HIS A 55 -2.84 7.60 2.50
CA HIS A 55 -1.97 6.44 2.42
C HIS A 55 -0.47 6.80 2.47
N VAL A 56 -0.05 7.80 1.69
CA VAL A 56 1.34 8.30 1.67
C VAL A 56 1.72 8.90 3.02
N ILE A 57 0.85 9.71 3.63
CA ILE A 57 1.08 10.31 4.94
C ILE A 57 1.23 9.23 6.00
N MET A 58 0.30 8.26 6.07
CA MET A 58 0.36 7.18 7.06
C MET A 58 1.61 6.32 6.89
N THR A 59 1.97 5.97 5.66
CA THR A 59 3.21 5.23 5.36
C THR A 59 4.44 6.03 5.75
N THR A 60 4.46 7.34 5.48
CA THR A 60 5.58 8.23 5.83
C THR A 60 5.70 8.43 7.33
N LEU A 61 4.59 8.52 8.08
CA LEU A 61 4.60 8.62 9.54
C LEU A 61 5.16 7.34 10.18
N LEU A 62 4.73 6.17 9.71
CA LEU A 62 5.30 4.89 10.13
C LEU A 62 6.78 4.78 9.76
N GLY A 63 7.15 5.21 8.55
CA GLY A 63 8.54 5.29 8.10
C GLY A 63 9.38 6.23 8.96
N ALA A 64 8.86 7.39 9.34
CA ALA A 64 9.54 8.37 10.20
C ALA A 64 9.77 7.79 11.60
N LEU A 65 8.78 7.09 12.15
CA LEU A 65 8.92 6.37 13.41
C LEU A 65 10.07 5.34 13.33
N LEU A 66 10.08 4.50 12.30
CA LEU A 66 11.15 3.52 12.08
C LEU A 66 12.52 4.18 11.88
N PHE A 67 12.57 5.27 11.13
CA PHE A 67 13.78 6.03 10.84
C PHE A 67 14.38 6.66 12.11
N VAL A 68 13.56 7.29 12.96
CA VAL A 68 14.00 7.87 14.24
C VAL A 68 14.47 6.78 15.20
N LEU A 69 13.74 5.66 15.29
CA LEU A 69 14.18 4.51 16.08
C LEU A 69 15.50 3.94 15.54
N GLY A 70 15.68 3.88 14.22
CA GLY A 70 16.93 3.45 13.59
C GLY A 70 18.12 4.38 13.87
N MET A 71 17.91 5.70 13.86
CA MET A 71 18.96 6.68 14.20
C MET A 71 19.37 6.60 15.67
N GLY A 72 18.42 6.43 16.60
CA GLY A 72 18.70 6.38 18.05
C GLY A 72 19.49 5.14 18.50
N VAL A 73 19.51 4.10 17.67
CA VAL A 73 20.11 2.79 17.98
C VAL A 73 21.46 2.58 17.26
N TYR A 74 21.79 3.47 16.32
CA TYR A 74 22.89 3.36 15.35
C TYR A 74 24.30 3.24 15.97
N HIS A 75 24.50 3.51 17.26
CA HIS A 75 25.83 3.52 17.86
C HIS A 75 26.11 2.45 18.93
N ASN A 76 25.12 1.70 19.42
CA ASN A 76 25.34 0.78 20.56
C ASN A 76 24.64 -0.58 20.49
N ILE A 77 23.75 -0.85 19.52
CA ILE A 77 22.84 -2.00 19.64
C ILE A 77 22.54 -2.70 18.29
N GLU A 78 23.51 -2.79 17.38
CA GLU A 78 23.39 -3.55 16.12
C GLU A 78 22.87 -4.99 16.32
N LYS A 79 23.23 -5.65 17.42
CA LYS A 79 22.93 -7.07 17.64
C LYS A 79 21.53 -7.35 18.20
N TYR A 80 20.91 -6.40 18.89
CA TYR A 80 19.59 -6.59 19.52
C TYR A 80 18.47 -5.84 18.80
N PHE A 81 18.77 -4.85 17.96
CA PHE A 81 17.74 -4.13 17.23
C PHE A 81 16.94 -5.05 16.31
N THR A 82 17.62 -5.94 15.59
CA THR A 82 16.98 -6.96 14.74
C THR A 82 16.11 -7.90 15.57
N LEU A 83 16.56 -8.29 16.77
CA LEU A 83 15.78 -9.13 17.69
C LEU A 83 14.52 -8.39 18.18
N VAL A 84 14.65 -7.12 18.58
CA VAL A 84 13.55 -6.30 19.11
C VAL A 84 12.55 -5.97 18.01
N ALA A 85 13.00 -5.62 16.80
CA ALA A 85 12.12 -5.40 15.66
C ALA A 85 11.38 -6.68 15.28
N SER A 86 12.08 -7.82 15.25
CA SER A 86 11.47 -9.14 14.98
C SER A 86 10.46 -9.54 16.06
N VAL A 87 10.78 -9.30 17.34
CA VAL A 87 9.88 -9.57 18.47
C VAL A 87 8.70 -8.60 18.46
N SER A 88 8.88 -7.36 18.06
CA SER A 88 7.81 -6.36 18.00
C SER A 88 6.82 -6.67 16.88
N ILE A 89 7.33 -7.05 15.70
CA ILE A 89 6.50 -7.53 14.58
C ILE A 89 5.81 -8.85 14.97
N ALA A 90 6.52 -9.78 15.60
CA ALA A 90 5.94 -11.04 16.08
C ALA A 90 4.87 -10.79 17.15
N SER A 91 5.09 -9.84 18.06
CA SER A 91 4.12 -9.48 19.11
C SER A 91 2.90 -8.79 18.53
N TYR A 92 3.07 -7.94 17.52
CA TYR A 92 1.94 -7.35 16.79
C TYR A 92 1.16 -8.42 16.01
N GLY A 93 1.85 -9.36 15.35
CA GLY A 93 1.22 -10.54 14.73
C GLY A 93 0.47 -11.39 15.75
N PHE A 94 1.06 -11.65 16.92
CA PHE A 94 0.40 -12.38 18.02
C PHE A 94 -0.77 -11.60 18.60
N TYR A 95 -0.69 -10.28 18.71
CA TYR A 95 -1.79 -9.43 19.14
C TYR A 95 -2.95 -9.48 18.14
N GLN A 96 -2.68 -9.47 16.83
CA GLN A 96 -3.71 -9.67 15.80
C GLN A 96 -4.33 -11.07 15.86
N ILE A 97 -3.53 -12.11 16.11
CA ILE A 97 -4.02 -13.49 16.33
C ILE A 97 -4.83 -13.61 17.62
N TYR A 98 -4.43 -12.89 18.67
CA TYR A 98 -5.14 -12.82 19.94
C TYR A 98 -6.45 -12.04 19.81
N GLN A 99 -6.46 -10.91 19.10
CA GLN A 99 -7.66 -10.17 18.70
C GLN A 99 -8.59 -11.05 17.87
N TYR A 100 -8.06 -11.90 16.98
CA TYR A 100 -8.85 -12.92 16.28
C TYR A 100 -9.44 -14.00 17.21
N LYS A 101 -8.74 -14.35 18.31
CA LYS A 101 -9.20 -15.36 19.29
C LYS A 101 -10.10 -14.82 20.41
N VAL A 102 -9.97 -13.54 20.77
CA VAL A 102 -10.64 -12.91 21.93
C VAL A 102 -11.68 -11.88 21.51
N GLY A 103 -11.53 -11.25 20.34
CA GLY A 103 -12.51 -10.39 19.71
C GLY A 103 -13.51 -11.22 18.91
N HIS A 104 -14.79 -10.87 19.05
CA HIS A 104 -15.92 -11.48 18.36
C HIS A 104 -15.66 -11.78 16.87
N ARG A 105 -16.12 -12.97 16.44
CA ARG A 105 -16.17 -13.46 15.05
C ARG A 105 -16.41 -12.34 14.05
N HIS A 106 -15.37 -11.95 13.31
CA HIS A 106 -15.52 -11.59 11.91
C HIS A 106 -14.48 -12.39 11.11
N THR A 107 -14.99 -13.50 10.60
CA THR A 107 -14.36 -14.44 9.68
C THR A 107 -13.88 -13.73 8.42
N HIS A 108 -12.57 -13.76 8.18
CA HIS A 108 -12.00 -13.55 6.85
C HIS A 108 -11.14 -14.76 6.50
N CYS A 109 -11.72 -15.64 5.67
CA CYS A 109 -11.18 -16.75 4.86
C CYS A 109 -12.44 -17.59 4.51
N GLU A 110 -12.77 -18.03 3.30
CA GLU A 110 -12.03 -18.36 2.09
C GLU A 110 -13.05 -18.47 0.94
N HIS A 111 -12.57 -18.63 -0.29
CA HIS A 111 -13.35 -18.81 -1.50
C HIS A 111 -14.42 -19.91 -1.43
N GLY A 112 -15.64 -19.60 -1.89
CA GLY A 112 -16.59 -20.60 -2.37
C GLY A 112 -18.03 -20.36 -1.93
N HIS A 113 -18.83 -19.82 -2.84
CA HIS A 113 -20.30 -19.94 -2.92
C HIS A 113 -21.10 -19.84 -1.62
N ASN A 114 -21.90 -18.77 -1.54
CA ASN A 114 -22.88 -18.40 -0.51
C ASN A 114 -22.41 -17.22 0.35
N GLU A 115 -23.36 -16.38 0.74
CA GLU A 115 -23.17 -15.11 1.46
C GLU A 115 -22.99 -13.87 0.57
N HIS A 116 -23.93 -13.79 -0.36
CA HIS A 116 -24.56 -12.55 -0.84
C HIS A 116 -25.13 -11.63 0.28
N HIS A 117 -24.85 -11.85 1.56
CA HIS A 117 -25.55 -11.19 2.67
C HIS A 117 -24.85 -9.94 3.25
N HIS A 118 -23.54 -9.72 3.03
CA HIS A 118 -22.90 -8.45 3.41
C HIS A 118 -22.94 -7.38 2.30
N LEU A 119 -23.25 -7.78 1.07
CA LEU A 119 -23.59 -6.85 -0.01
C LEU A 119 -25.07 -6.45 0.01
N GLU A 120 -25.93 -7.24 0.68
CA GLU A 120 -27.36 -6.96 0.80
C GLU A 120 -27.69 -5.90 1.87
N GLU A 121 -26.91 -5.80 2.96
CA GLU A 121 -27.11 -4.74 3.95
C GLU A 121 -26.57 -3.37 3.48
N LEU A 122 -25.67 -3.37 2.49
CA LEU A 122 -25.24 -2.15 1.78
C LEU A 122 -26.24 -1.69 0.71
N LYS A 123 -27.32 -2.45 0.49
CA LYS A 123 -28.35 -2.16 -0.52
C LYS A 123 -29.40 -1.17 -0.02
N GLU A 124 -29.44 -0.86 1.28
CA GLU A 124 -30.54 -0.10 1.91
C GLU A 124 -30.22 1.35 2.27
N THR A 125 -28.96 1.84 2.24
CA THR A 125 -28.71 3.28 2.51
C THR A 125 -27.74 3.93 1.51
N SER A 126 -28.33 4.39 0.42
CA SER A 126 -27.72 5.20 -0.63
C SER A 126 -27.33 6.60 -0.14
N LYS A 127 -26.21 6.70 0.59
CA LYS A 127 -25.48 7.97 0.69
C LYS A 127 -24.05 7.76 0.25
N ASP A 128 -23.69 8.40 -0.86
CA ASP A 128 -22.32 8.56 -1.38
C ASP A 128 -21.26 8.68 -0.28
N GLY A 129 -21.60 9.35 0.83
CA GLY A 129 -20.72 9.53 1.99
C GLY A 129 -20.17 8.24 2.61
N TRP A 130 -20.98 7.18 2.76
CA TRP A 130 -20.51 5.91 3.36
C TRP A 130 -19.57 5.15 2.44
N ALA A 131 -19.85 5.14 1.13
CA ALA A 131 -18.96 4.55 0.14
C ALA A 131 -17.61 5.29 0.09
N ILE A 132 -17.63 6.62 0.10
CA ILE A 132 -16.42 7.45 0.13
C ILE A 132 -15.63 7.20 1.42
N LEU A 133 -16.30 7.18 2.57
CA LEU A 133 -15.66 6.98 3.87
C LEU A 133 -14.99 5.61 3.98
N SER A 134 -15.67 4.57 3.49
CA SER A 134 -15.11 3.21 3.45
C SER A 134 -13.85 3.15 2.59
N LEU A 135 -13.92 3.64 1.35
CA LEU A 135 -12.78 3.69 0.43
C LEU A 135 -11.60 4.50 1.00
N LEU A 136 -11.92 5.66 1.60
CA LEU A 136 -10.93 6.52 2.22
C LEU A 136 -10.23 5.80 3.37
N SER A 137 -10.98 5.14 4.23
CA SER A 137 -10.45 4.43 5.40
C SER A 137 -9.58 3.25 4.98
N LEU A 138 -10.09 2.41 4.07
CA LEU A 138 -9.38 1.23 3.58
C LEU A 138 -8.03 1.57 2.97
N LEU A 139 -7.97 2.58 2.08
CA LEU A 139 -6.71 2.95 1.43
C LEU A 139 -5.76 3.70 2.38
N THR A 140 -6.30 4.63 3.19
CA THR A 140 -5.49 5.47 4.10
C THR A 140 -4.81 4.63 5.17
N PHE A 141 -5.52 3.67 5.76
CA PHE A 141 -5.02 2.84 6.85
C PHE A 141 -4.33 1.54 6.38
N SER A 142 -4.14 1.35 5.08
CA SER A 142 -3.33 0.26 4.52
C SER A 142 -1.94 0.80 4.18
N PRO A 143 -0.95 0.76 5.10
CA PRO A 143 0.38 1.32 4.83
C PRO A 143 1.14 0.48 3.80
N CYS A 144 2.00 1.13 3.02
CA CYS A 144 2.85 0.44 2.04
C CYS A 144 3.99 -0.31 2.76
N GLU A 145 3.70 -1.54 3.20
CA GLU A 145 4.64 -2.40 3.93
C GLU A 145 5.96 -2.64 3.17
N SER A 146 5.89 -2.72 1.84
CA SER A 146 7.07 -2.93 0.98
C SER A 146 8.04 -1.74 0.99
N PHE A 147 7.59 -0.55 1.40
CA PHE A 147 8.42 0.67 1.41
C PHE A 147 9.05 0.94 2.79
N LEU A 148 8.53 0.33 3.87
CA LEU A 148 9.06 0.52 5.23
C LEU A 148 10.53 0.08 5.38
N PRO A 149 10.99 -1.05 4.80
CA PRO A 149 12.41 -1.43 4.83
C PRO A 149 13.31 -0.41 4.09
N ILE A 150 12.80 0.22 3.03
CA ILE A 150 13.54 1.23 2.26
C ILE A 150 13.77 2.49 3.09
N TYR A 151 12.85 2.87 3.99
CA TYR A 151 13.08 3.97 4.91
C TYR A 151 14.22 3.68 5.91
N LEU A 152 14.43 2.42 6.31
CA LEU A 152 15.53 2.05 7.18
C LEU A 152 16.90 2.20 6.50
N THR A 153 17.01 1.90 5.19
CA THR A 153 18.27 2.10 4.45
C THR A 153 18.66 3.57 4.37
N SER A 154 17.68 4.48 4.51
CA SER A 154 17.90 5.93 4.51
C SER A 154 18.56 6.47 5.79
N VAL A 155 18.62 5.69 6.88
CA VAL A 155 19.24 6.10 8.15
C VAL A 155 20.69 6.55 7.95
N GLY A 156 21.45 5.86 7.09
CA GLY A 156 22.83 6.24 6.74
C GLY A 156 22.96 7.57 5.97
N TYR A 157 21.87 8.06 5.39
CA TYR A 157 21.79 9.31 4.61
C TYR A 157 21.15 10.46 5.39
N GLY A 158 20.74 10.21 6.64
CA GLY A 158 20.09 11.17 7.51
C GLY A 158 18.76 11.71 6.97
N TRP A 159 18.29 12.82 7.55
CA TRP A 159 16.99 13.42 7.23
C TRP A 159 16.83 13.79 5.75
N ARG A 160 17.92 14.12 5.07
CA ARG A 160 17.90 14.41 3.63
C ARG A 160 17.50 13.17 2.83
N GLY A 161 18.04 12.00 3.17
CA GLY A 161 17.66 10.72 2.56
C GLY A 161 16.20 10.39 2.77
N PHE A 162 15.74 10.53 4.01
CA PHE A 162 14.35 10.29 4.39
C PHE A 162 13.37 11.18 3.59
N VAL A 163 13.59 12.51 3.58
CA VAL A 163 12.70 13.46 2.88
C VAL A 163 12.66 13.19 1.37
N MET A 164 13.81 12.89 0.76
CA MET A 164 13.86 12.58 -0.68
C MET A 164 13.11 11.28 -1.00
N LEU A 165 13.22 10.26 -0.15
CA LEU A 165 12.45 9.02 -0.31
C LEU A 165 10.95 9.23 -0.10
N SER A 166 10.53 10.04 0.87
CA SER A 166 9.12 10.39 1.06
C SER A 166 8.55 11.14 -0.14
N ALA A 167 9.34 12.03 -0.77
CA ALA A 167 8.94 12.71 -1.99
C ALA A 167 8.79 11.72 -3.16
N VAL A 168 9.73 10.78 -3.31
CA VAL A 168 9.67 9.72 -4.32
C VAL A 168 8.47 8.81 -4.11
N LEU A 169 8.20 8.39 -2.87
CA LEU A 169 6.99 7.63 -2.50
C LEU A 169 5.73 8.41 -2.91
N ALA A 170 5.62 9.67 -2.49
CA ALA A 170 4.44 10.50 -2.77
C ALA A 170 4.18 10.63 -4.27
N VAL A 171 5.20 10.99 -5.05
CA VAL A 171 5.08 11.17 -6.50
C VAL A 171 4.80 9.84 -7.19
N GLY A 172 5.60 8.80 -6.91
CA GLY A 172 5.48 7.50 -7.56
C GLY A 172 4.12 6.86 -7.31
N THR A 173 3.66 6.85 -6.05
CA THR A 173 2.38 6.26 -5.67
C THR A 173 1.20 7.03 -6.25
N LEU A 174 1.14 8.35 -6.08
CA LEU A 174 0.00 9.14 -6.55
C LEU A 174 -0.10 9.15 -8.08
N VAL A 175 1.03 9.36 -8.78
CA VAL A 175 1.03 9.36 -10.25
C VAL A 175 0.58 8.01 -10.78
N THR A 176 1.07 6.91 -10.20
CA THR A 176 0.70 5.56 -10.64
C THR A 176 -0.78 5.29 -10.40
N MET A 177 -1.29 5.50 -9.17
CA MET A 177 -2.69 5.24 -8.83
C MET A 177 -3.65 6.05 -9.73
N LEU A 178 -3.38 7.35 -9.91
CA LEU A 178 -4.24 8.22 -10.72
C LEU A 178 -4.20 7.84 -12.21
N SER A 179 -3.01 7.52 -12.73
CA SER A 179 -2.84 7.12 -14.14
C SER A 179 -3.53 5.79 -14.43
N PHE A 180 -3.32 4.77 -13.59
CA PHE A 180 -3.95 3.47 -13.76
C PHE A 180 -5.47 3.54 -13.57
N ALA A 181 -5.96 4.30 -12.59
CA ALA A 181 -7.39 4.55 -12.45
C ALA A 181 -7.97 5.21 -13.72
N TRP A 182 -7.25 6.16 -14.34
CA TRP A 182 -7.69 6.85 -15.54
C TRP A 182 -7.77 5.95 -16.76
N VAL A 183 -6.70 5.19 -17.00
CA VAL A 183 -6.64 4.22 -18.08
C VAL A 183 -7.75 3.19 -17.91
N SER A 184 -7.91 2.63 -16.71
CA SER A 184 -8.91 1.59 -16.45
C SER A 184 -10.34 2.09 -16.56
N ALA A 185 -10.65 3.28 -16.04
CA ALA A 185 -11.98 3.87 -16.17
C ALA A 185 -12.37 4.07 -17.65
N LYS A 186 -11.45 4.61 -18.47
CA LYS A 186 -11.68 4.78 -19.92
C LYS A 186 -11.75 3.46 -20.68
N THR A 187 -10.95 2.47 -20.29
CA THR A 187 -10.89 1.18 -20.98
C THR A 187 -12.14 0.36 -20.71
N ILE A 188 -12.63 0.36 -19.47
CA ILE A 188 -13.87 -0.32 -19.07
C ILE A 188 -15.09 0.28 -19.78
N GLU A 189 -15.15 1.61 -19.93
CA GLU A 189 -16.22 2.29 -20.67
C GLU A 189 -16.25 1.91 -22.16
N LYS A 190 -15.07 1.68 -22.76
CA LYS A 190 -14.94 1.43 -24.20
C LYS A 190 -15.05 -0.04 -24.61
N TYR A 191 -14.64 -0.99 -23.75
CA TYR A 191 -14.44 -2.39 -24.17
C TYR A 191 -15.28 -3.43 -23.43
N LYS A 192 -16.20 -3.07 -22.51
CA LYS A 192 -16.98 -4.03 -21.69
C LYS A 192 -16.09 -5.17 -21.18
N LEU A 193 -15.10 -4.81 -20.36
CA LEU A 193 -14.05 -5.69 -19.87
C LEU A 193 -14.57 -6.66 -18.79
N ASP A 194 -15.51 -7.54 -19.17
CA ASP A 194 -15.98 -8.64 -18.31
C ASP A 194 -14.79 -9.56 -17.93
N TRP A 195 -13.81 -9.69 -18.82
CA TRP A 195 -12.57 -10.45 -18.58
C TRP A 195 -11.69 -9.89 -17.45
N LEU A 196 -11.61 -8.56 -17.29
CA LEU A 196 -10.79 -7.93 -16.24
C LEU A 196 -11.42 -8.13 -14.86
N GLU A 197 -12.76 -8.09 -14.79
CA GLU A 197 -13.51 -8.41 -13.58
C GLU A 197 -13.35 -9.90 -13.22
N GLU A 198 -13.37 -10.80 -14.21
CA GLU A 198 -13.16 -12.25 -13.99
C GLU A 198 -11.73 -12.62 -13.58
N HIS A 199 -10.71 -11.91 -14.06
CA HIS A 199 -9.29 -12.24 -13.82
C HIS A 199 -8.61 -11.34 -12.78
N GLU A 200 -9.36 -10.47 -12.09
CA GLU A 200 -8.85 -9.51 -11.10
C GLU A 200 -7.90 -10.18 -10.09
N LYS A 201 -8.33 -11.29 -9.50
CA LYS A 201 -7.57 -12.01 -8.45
C LYS A 201 -6.27 -12.61 -8.99
N LEU A 202 -6.27 -13.06 -10.24
CA LEU A 202 -5.08 -13.61 -10.90
C LEU A 202 -4.06 -12.50 -11.17
N ILE A 203 -4.51 -11.33 -11.64
CA ILE A 203 -3.65 -10.17 -11.90
C ILE A 203 -3.03 -9.67 -10.60
N ILE A 204 -3.82 -9.57 -9.51
CA ILE A 204 -3.33 -9.18 -8.19
C ILE A 204 -2.29 -10.19 -7.68
N GLY A 205 -2.58 -11.49 -7.76
CA GLY A 205 -1.68 -12.55 -7.30
C GLY A 205 -0.35 -12.57 -8.06
N VAL A 206 -0.39 -12.49 -9.39
CA VAL A 206 0.82 -12.44 -10.23
C VAL A 206 1.62 -11.16 -9.97
N GLY A 207 0.94 -10.02 -9.82
CA GLY A 207 1.60 -8.74 -9.50
C GLY A 207 2.33 -8.76 -8.17
N LEU A 208 1.72 -9.35 -7.14
CA LEU A 208 2.34 -9.50 -5.81
C LEU A 208 3.55 -10.45 -5.84
N VAL A 209 3.46 -11.57 -6.55
CA VAL A 209 4.59 -12.50 -6.72
C VAL A 209 5.75 -11.84 -7.45
N LEU A 210 5.47 -11.10 -8.53
CA LEU A 210 6.51 -10.37 -9.26
C LEU A 210 7.15 -9.28 -8.40
N LEU A 211 6.35 -8.52 -7.63
CA LEU A 211 6.87 -7.53 -6.69
C LEU A 211 7.77 -8.18 -5.64
N ALA A 212 7.35 -9.30 -5.05
CA ALA A 212 8.14 -10.03 -4.07
C ALA A 212 9.49 -10.52 -4.64
N ILE A 213 9.49 -11.04 -5.87
CA ILE A 213 10.71 -11.45 -6.57
C ILE A 213 11.65 -10.25 -6.78
N VAL A 214 11.11 -9.13 -7.29
CA VAL A 214 11.89 -7.91 -7.54
C VAL A 214 12.50 -7.37 -6.25
N VAL A 215 11.72 -7.29 -5.17
CA VAL A 215 12.20 -6.85 -3.86
C VAL A 215 13.29 -7.77 -3.33
N TYR A 216 13.11 -9.09 -3.42
CA TYR A 216 14.12 -10.07 -2.99
C TYR A 216 15.45 -9.90 -3.72
N PHE A 217 15.42 -9.69 -5.05
CA PHE A 217 16.65 -9.48 -5.82
C PHE A 217 17.31 -8.12 -5.51
N LEU A 218 16.52 -7.06 -5.29
CA LEU A 218 17.02 -5.74 -4.93
C LEU A 218 17.68 -5.74 -3.54
N GLU A 219 17.09 -6.45 -2.57
CA GLU A 219 17.64 -6.56 -1.22
C GLU A 219 18.93 -7.38 -1.20
N ARG A 220 18.98 -8.47 -1.98
CA ARG A 220 20.18 -9.31 -2.12
C ARG A 220 21.35 -8.56 -2.78
N GLN A 221 21.07 -7.63 -3.70
CA GLN A 221 22.12 -6.81 -4.32
C GLN A 221 22.74 -5.77 -3.38
N HIS A 222 22.01 -5.34 -2.34
CA HIS A 222 22.51 -4.37 -1.35
C HIS A 222 23.21 -5.02 -0.14
N SER A 223 23.19 -6.35 -0.03
CA SER A 223 23.78 -7.13 1.08
C SER A 223 25.08 -7.88 0.71
N ILE A 224 25.66 -7.57 -0.46
CA ILE A 224 27.00 -8.01 -0.93
C ILE A 224 27.87 -6.78 -1.10
#